data_AF-A0A9P7VK09-F1
#
_entry.id   AF-A0A9P7VK09-F1
#
_cell.length_a   1.000
_cell.length_b   1.000
_cell.length_c   1.000
_cell.angle_alpha   90.00
_cell.angle_beta   90.00
_cell.angle_gamma   90.00
#
_symmetry.space_group_name_H-M   'P 1'
#
loop_
_entity.id
_entity.type
_entity.pdbx_description
1 polymer ?
#
loop_
_entity_poly.entity_id
_entity_poly.type
_entity_poly.pdbx_seq_one_letter_code
_entity_poly.pdbx_strand_id
1 'polypeptide(L)'
;MTEIPLNWSPCTGCTCPNHNLPSRNFSPNRHTLDDPNLSRLMCSNDEPIESEVATLHAMTASYEAEIQDINAEESRLAQFISYMKNRISLAEQKAKALCQERQRISEAIIEKKRLFHPIRRLSAEILLRIFRSTIDFPISRTFSEENDQWEFHPSDSMLWSIEMVCRRWSVVSLSFPELWSFVNVVITDSNFGEDYHGIAYVRRLGMQLARSKLHRLSLSILNDYSHSSFNSLPPALVAILFAISGRVDCLHLYLPAIMFSKIPSLHLPMPSLTNLCLIAMDGEATDDYHDMDLFHCPLLRELHVVDIFNVSGSFALPWAQITTFTHDHARL
;
A
#
# COMPACT_ATOMS: atom_id res chain seq x y z
N MET A 1 30.58 -1.27 -13.63
CA MET A 1 31.29 -1.23 -12.34
C MET A 1 32.75 -1.48 -12.66
N THR A 2 33.56 -0.43 -12.61
CA THR A 2 35.00 -0.49 -12.89
C THR A 2 35.71 -1.06 -11.67
N GLU A 3 36.19 -2.30 -11.78
CA GLU A 3 37.14 -2.88 -10.83
C GLU A 3 38.40 -2.01 -10.81
N ILE A 4 38.65 -1.38 -9.67
CA ILE A 4 39.93 -0.70 -9.45
C ILE A 4 40.93 -1.81 -9.09
N PRO A 5 41.98 -2.04 -9.89
CA PRO A 5 42.98 -3.02 -9.53
C PRO A 5 43.68 -2.52 -8.26
N LEU A 6 43.66 -3.33 -7.20
CA LEU A 6 44.56 -3.18 -6.06
C LEU A 6 45.98 -3.50 -6.54
N ASN A 7 46.58 -2.60 -7.31
CA ASN A 7 47.99 -2.66 -7.69
C ASN A 7 48.82 -2.43 -6.43
N TRP A 8 49.13 -3.51 -5.72
CA TRP A 8 50.22 -3.53 -4.77
C TRP A 8 51.54 -3.51 -5.57
N SER A 9 52.02 -2.31 -5.89
CA SER A 9 53.39 -2.11 -6.36
C SER A 9 54.31 -1.81 -5.15
N PRO A 10 55.50 -2.41 -5.05
CA PRO A 10 56.47 -2.05 -4.02
C PRO A 10 56.81 -0.56 -4.08
N CYS A 11 56.75 0.13 -2.94
CA CYS A 11 57.04 1.55 -2.85
C CYS A 11 58.55 1.76 -2.95
N THR A 12 59.04 2.54 -3.91
CA THR A 12 60.45 2.94 -3.97
C THR A 12 60.70 4.15 -3.06
N GLY A 13 61.47 3.95 -1.98
CA GLY A 13 61.97 5.04 -1.13
C GLY A 13 61.13 5.42 0.11
N CYS A 14 60.23 4.57 0.63
CA CYS A 14 59.54 4.85 1.91
C CYS A 14 60.19 4.24 3.15
N THR A 15 60.07 4.95 4.27
CA THR A 15 60.40 4.52 5.65
C THR A 15 59.30 3.64 6.27
N CYS A 16 58.50 2.99 5.43
CA CYS A 16 57.36 2.18 5.81
C CYS A 16 57.81 0.83 6.42
N PRO A 17 57.21 0.36 7.54
CA PRO A 17 57.64 -0.87 8.24
C PRO A 17 57.58 -2.15 7.40
N ASN A 18 56.84 -2.14 6.28
CA ASN A 18 56.62 -3.30 5.41
C ASN A 18 57.84 -3.72 4.57
N HIS A 19 58.90 -2.91 4.47
CA HIS A 19 60.03 -3.16 3.56
C HIS A 19 61.25 -3.83 4.19
N ASN A 20 61.28 -4.01 5.51
CA ASN A 20 62.45 -4.53 6.24
C ASN A 20 62.21 -5.95 6.78
N LEU A 21 61.68 -6.86 5.94
CA LEU A 21 61.73 -8.29 6.25
C LEU A 21 63.05 -8.85 5.71
N PRO A 22 64.04 -9.17 6.57
CA PRO A 22 65.28 -9.74 6.10
C PRO A 22 65.02 -11.13 5.51
N SER A 23 65.58 -11.41 4.34
CA SER A 23 65.64 -12.77 3.81
C SER A 23 66.96 -13.38 4.25
N ARG A 24 66.97 -14.09 5.39
CA ARG A 24 68.14 -14.92 5.78
C ARG A 24 68.08 -16.24 5.01
N ASN A 25 69.15 -16.53 4.25
CA ASN A 25 69.36 -17.84 3.65
C ASN A 25 70.19 -18.70 4.61
N PHE A 26 69.66 -19.86 5.00
CA PHE A 26 70.36 -20.84 5.84
C PHE A 26 71.00 -21.90 4.95
N SER A 27 72.34 -21.90 4.83
CA SER A 27 73.07 -22.91 4.05
C SER A 27 73.07 -24.26 4.78
N PRO A 28 72.88 -25.41 4.08
CA PRO A 28 72.80 -26.72 4.72
C PRO A 28 74.13 -27.20 5.36
N ASN A 29 75.28 -26.63 4.97
CA ASN A 29 76.61 -27.04 5.47
C ASN A 29 77.17 -26.09 6.55
N ARG A 30 76.33 -25.27 7.19
CA ARG A 30 76.79 -24.18 8.07
C ARG A 30 77.39 -24.65 9.41
N HIS A 31 77.18 -25.91 9.77
CA HIS A 31 77.57 -26.47 11.08
C HIS A 31 78.35 -27.79 10.97
N THR A 32 78.96 -28.09 9.81
CA THR A 32 79.79 -29.29 9.64
C THR A 32 81.08 -29.17 10.45
N LEU A 33 81.43 -30.23 11.19
CA LEU A 33 82.69 -30.38 11.92
C LEU A 33 83.85 -30.70 10.95
N ASP A 34 84.15 -29.79 10.03
CA ASP A 34 85.31 -29.87 9.12
C ASP A 34 86.42 -28.91 9.58
N ASP A 35 86.76 -28.94 10.87
CA ASP A 35 87.90 -28.18 11.40
C ASP A 35 89.15 -29.08 11.47
N PRO A 36 90.23 -28.74 10.76
CA PRO A 36 91.47 -29.54 10.76
C PRO A 36 92.10 -29.67 12.15
N ASN A 37 91.82 -28.75 13.09
CA ASN A 37 92.28 -28.85 14.48
C ASN A 37 91.54 -29.92 15.28
N LEU A 38 90.36 -30.36 14.85
CA LEU A 38 89.54 -31.37 15.54
C LEU A 38 89.66 -32.77 14.91
N SER A 39 90.40 -32.92 13.81
CA SER A 39 90.55 -34.19 13.09
C SER A 39 91.13 -35.31 13.95
N ARG A 40 91.97 -34.97 14.94
CA ARG A 40 92.53 -35.93 15.91
C ARG A 40 91.43 -36.51 16.83
N LEU A 41 90.54 -35.66 17.34
CA LEU A 41 89.39 -36.07 18.16
C LEU A 41 88.34 -36.87 17.39
N MET A 42 88.27 -36.67 16.08
CA MET A 42 87.39 -37.46 15.21
C MET A 42 87.92 -38.88 14.93
N CYS A 43 89.20 -39.16 15.22
CA CYS A 43 89.86 -40.43 14.91
C CYS A 43 90.53 -41.11 16.13
N SER A 44 90.44 -40.52 17.33
CA SER A 44 91.01 -41.05 18.57
C SER A 44 90.07 -40.82 19.76
N ASN A 45 90.17 -41.69 20.77
CA ASN A 45 89.47 -41.55 22.06
C ASN A 45 90.35 -40.88 23.15
N ASP A 46 91.48 -40.29 22.76
CA ASP A 46 92.37 -39.59 23.68
C ASP A 46 91.73 -38.31 24.24
N GLU A 47 92.22 -37.85 25.39
CA GLU A 47 91.76 -36.60 26.00
C GLU A 47 92.02 -35.40 25.05
N PRO A 48 91.05 -34.47 24.92
CA PRO A 48 91.23 -33.26 24.14
C PRO A 48 92.42 -32.43 24.61
N ILE A 49 93.23 -31.95 23.67
CA ILE A 49 94.27 -30.98 24.00
C ILE A 49 93.67 -29.58 24.15
N GLU A 50 94.35 -28.72 24.88
CA GLU A 50 93.87 -27.38 25.24
C GLU A 50 93.44 -26.54 24.02
N SER A 51 94.11 -26.68 22.87
CA SER A 51 93.76 -26.00 21.62
C SER A 51 92.46 -26.52 20.98
N GLU A 52 92.16 -27.81 21.11
CA GLU A 52 90.91 -28.42 20.63
C GLU A 52 89.73 -27.97 21.51
N VAL A 53 89.93 -27.95 22.83
CA VAL A 53 88.96 -27.44 23.81
C VAL A 53 88.64 -25.96 23.53
N ALA A 54 89.66 -25.14 23.30
CA ALA A 54 89.48 -23.74 22.93
C ALA A 54 88.70 -23.56 21.62
N THR A 55 88.96 -24.41 20.61
CA THR A 55 88.26 -24.39 19.31
C THR A 55 86.77 -24.74 19.48
N LEU A 56 86.47 -25.81 20.22
CA LEU A 56 85.08 -26.22 20.51
C LEU A 56 84.34 -25.16 21.33
N HIS A 57 84.98 -24.53 22.31
CA HIS A 57 84.39 -23.42 23.05
C HIS A 57 84.09 -22.21 22.15
N ALA A 58 84.99 -21.85 21.24
CA ALA A 58 84.78 -20.76 20.30
C ALA A 58 83.63 -21.05 19.32
N MET A 59 83.55 -22.26 18.78
CA MET A 59 82.44 -22.70 17.92
C MET A 59 81.10 -22.69 18.67
N THR A 60 81.08 -23.22 19.90
CA THR A 60 79.90 -23.25 20.76
C THR A 60 79.41 -21.82 21.04
N ALA A 61 80.31 -20.91 21.43
CA ALA A 61 79.98 -19.50 21.65
C ALA A 61 79.44 -18.82 20.38
N SER A 62 79.99 -19.14 19.20
CA SER A 62 79.50 -18.62 17.92
C SER A 62 78.08 -19.11 17.60
N TYR A 63 77.77 -20.38 17.84
CA TYR A 63 76.43 -20.92 17.62
C TYR A 63 75.41 -20.38 18.62
N GLU A 64 75.80 -20.23 19.89
CA GLU A 64 74.97 -19.60 20.92
C GLU A 64 74.63 -18.15 20.55
N ALA A 65 75.59 -17.39 20.03
CA ALA A 65 75.35 -16.04 19.53
C ALA A 65 74.40 -16.02 18.32
N GLU A 66 74.54 -16.94 17.36
CA GLU A 66 73.65 -17.04 16.20
C GLU A 66 72.21 -17.39 16.60
N ILE A 67 72.04 -18.29 17.58
CA ILE A 67 70.72 -18.62 18.15
C ILE A 67 70.09 -17.39 18.81
N GLN A 68 70.85 -16.62 19.58
CA GLN A 68 70.34 -15.38 20.18
C GLN A 68 69.89 -14.39 19.11
N ASP A 69 70.64 -14.28 18.02
CA ASP A 69 70.32 -13.43 16.87
C ASP A 69 69.03 -13.84 16.17
N ILE A 70 68.84 -15.15 15.94
CA ILE A 70 67.63 -15.73 15.36
C ILE A 70 66.43 -15.48 16.29
N ASN A 71 66.58 -15.74 17.59
CA ASN A 71 65.50 -15.52 18.57
C ASN A 71 65.08 -14.04 18.63
N ALA A 72 66.04 -13.11 18.52
CA ALA A 72 65.76 -11.68 18.46
C ALA A 72 65.04 -11.28 17.16
N GLU A 73 65.33 -11.94 16.04
CA GLU A 73 64.62 -11.72 14.77
C GLU A 73 63.21 -12.30 14.78
N GLU A 74 63.03 -13.52 15.27
CA GLU A 74 61.71 -14.14 15.44
C GLU A 74 60.81 -13.30 16.35
N SER A 75 61.36 -12.80 17.46
CA SER A 75 60.65 -11.89 18.37
C SER A 75 60.18 -10.61 17.66
N ARG A 76 61.02 -10.03 16.80
CA ARG A 76 60.65 -8.85 16.00
C ARG A 76 59.55 -9.16 14.98
N LEU A 77 59.63 -10.30 14.30
CA LEU A 77 58.60 -10.74 13.35
C LEU A 77 57.26 -11.02 14.05
N ALA A 78 57.28 -11.66 15.22
CA ALA A 78 56.09 -11.90 16.01
C ALA A 78 55.40 -10.59 16.44
N GLN A 79 56.17 -9.59 16.87
CA GLN A 79 55.65 -8.25 17.18
C GLN A 79 55.04 -7.56 15.95
N PHE A 80 55.71 -7.66 14.79
CA PHE A 80 55.20 -7.09 13.53
C PHE A 80 53.89 -7.75 13.09
N ILE A 81 53.79 -9.09 13.15
CA ILE A 81 52.55 -9.83 12.86
C ILE A 81 51.42 -9.37 13.80
N SER A 82 51.70 -9.25 15.10
CA SER A 82 50.74 -8.77 16.09
C SER A 82 50.24 -7.35 15.76
N TYR A 83 51.16 -6.43 15.43
CA TYR A 83 50.82 -5.08 15.00
C TYR A 83 49.93 -5.07 13.75
N MET A 84 50.24 -5.87 12.73
CA MET A 84 49.44 -5.95 11.51
C MET A 84 48.05 -6.55 11.74
N LYS A 85 47.94 -7.58 12.59
CA LYS A 85 46.64 -8.13 13.01
C LYS A 85 45.77 -7.07 13.69
N ASN A 86 46.36 -6.26 14.58
CA ASN A 86 45.64 -5.16 15.23
C ASN A 86 45.17 -4.11 14.21
N ARG A 87 45.99 -3.79 13.21
CA ARG A 87 45.60 -2.87 12.13
C ARG A 87 44.46 -3.40 11.27
N ILE A 88 44.47 -4.70 10.94
CA ILE A 88 43.39 -5.35 10.19
C ILE A 88 42.10 -5.29 11.01
N SER A 89 42.15 -5.67 12.29
CA SER A 89 40.97 -5.62 13.17
C SER A 89 40.39 -4.20 13.28
N LEU A 90 41.25 -3.18 13.38
CA LEU A 90 40.81 -1.78 13.38
C LEU A 90 40.15 -1.37 12.06
N ALA A 91 40.70 -1.81 10.92
CA ALA A 91 40.13 -1.54 9.62
C ALA A 91 38.77 -2.24 9.44
N GLU A 92 38.62 -3.48 9.88
CA GLU A 92 37.36 -4.24 9.87
C GLU A 92 36.30 -3.58 10.74
N GLN A 93 36.66 -3.13 11.96
CA GLN A 93 35.75 -2.39 12.83
C GLN A 93 35.27 -1.09 12.15
N LYS A 94 36.18 -0.35 11.52
CA LYS A 94 35.83 0.88 10.80
C LYS A 94 34.93 0.61 9.59
N ALA A 95 35.20 -0.46 8.83
CA ALA A 95 34.35 -0.88 7.71
C ALA A 95 32.94 -1.25 8.19
N LYS A 96 32.82 -1.99 9.30
CA LYS A 96 31.53 -2.32 9.93
C LYS A 96 30.78 -1.06 10.37
N ALA A 97 31.45 -0.12 11.01
CA ALA A 97 30.85 1.16 11.43
C ALA A 97 30.33 1.96 10.22
N LEU A 98 31.10 2.03 9.13
CA LEU A 98 30.68 2.70 7.90
C LEU A 98 29.46 2.02 7.25
N CYS A 99 29.40 0.68 7.24
CA CYS A 99 28.23 -0.05 6.75
C CYS A 99 26.98 0.25 7.57
N GLN A 100 27.10 0.29 8.91
CA GLN A 100 26.00 0.66 9.80
C GLN A 100 25.54 2.10 9.57
N GLU A 101 26.47 3.04 9.41
CA GLU A 101 26.13 4.44 9.17
C GLU A 101 25.45 4.64 7.81
N ARG A 102 25.92 3.95 6.76
CA ARG A 102 25.27 3.94 5.45
C ARG A 102 23.82 3.44 5.53
N GLN A 103 23.57 2.40 6.33
CA GLN A 103 22.24 1.85 6.54
C GLN A 103 21.32 2.89 7.21
N ARG A 104 21.78 3.52 8.31
CA ARG A 104 21.03 4.58 9.01
C ARG A 104 20.70 5.76 8.09
N ILE A 105 21.68 6.21 7.29
CA ILE A 105 21.46 7.30 6.34
C ILE A 105 20.43 6.89 5.28
N SER A 106 20.47 5.65 4.79
CA SER A 106 19.52 5.14 3.80
C SER A 106 18.09 5.10 4.35
N GLU A 107 17.92 4.62 5.58
CA GLU A 107 16.63 4.63 6.28
C GLU A 107 16.12 6.06 6.48
N ALA A 108 17.00 6.97 6.90
CA ALA A 108 16.66 8.38 7.06
C ALA A 108 16.29 9.08 5.73
N ILE A 109 16.85 8.66 4.60
CA ILE A 109 16.46 9.12 3.26
C ILE A 109 15.06 8.62 2.91
N ILE A 110 14.76 7.34 3.15
CA ILE A 110 13.43 6.77 2.88
C ILE A 110 12.36 7.52 3.67
N GLU A 111 12.61 7.74 4.96
CA GLU A 111 11.70 8.49 5.83
C GLU A 111 11.44 9.91 5.31
N LYS A 112 12.50 10.65 4.95
CA LYS A 112 12.35 12.00 4.38
C LYS A 112 11.65 11.98 3.02
N LYS A 113 11.91 10.98 2.16
CA LYS A 113 11.22 10.83 0.86
C LYS A 113 9.72 10.57 1.03
N ARG A 114 9.28 9.89 2.09
CA ARG A 114 7.84 9.72 2.40
C ARG A 114 7.13 11.07 2.61
N LEU A 115 7.82 12.09 3.12
CA LEU A 115 7.25 13.43 3.26
C LEU A 115 6.97 14.10 1.91
N PHE A 116 7.72 13.70 0.87
CA PHE A 116 7.54 14.15 -0.50
C PHE A 116 6.64 13.24 -1.34
N HIS A 117 5.86 12.35 -0.71
CA HIS A 117 4.99 11.43 -1.41
C HIS A 117 4.10 12.17 -2.43
N PRO A 118 4.04 11.72 -3.70
CA PRO A 118 3.34 12.43 -4.78
C PRO A 118 1.90 12.81 -4.44
N ILE A 119 1.17 11.94 -3.73
CA ILE A 119 -0.19 12.20 -3.25
C ILE A 119 -0.31 13.50 -2.44
N ARG A 120 0.71 13.89 -1.67
CA ARG A 120 0.70 15.14 -0.89
C ARG A 120 0.84 16.39 -1.75
N ARG A 121 1.28 16.24 -3.01
CA ARG A 121 1.50 17.31 -3.98
C ARG A 121 0.43 17.37 -5.07
N LEU A 122 -0.48 16.38 -5.16
CA LEU A 122 -1.55 16.37 -6.14
C LEU A 122 -2.43 17.61 -6.02
N SER A 123 -2.69 18.29 -7.13
CA SER A 123 -3.62 19.42 -7.18
C SER A 123 -5.03 18.97 -6.73
N ALA A 124 -5.84 19.93 -6.28
CA ALA A 124 -7.22 19.66 -5.89
C ALA A 124 -8.02 19.00 -7.03
N GLU A 125 -7.73 19.37 -8.28
CA GLU A 125 -8.37 18.81 -9.48
C GLU A 125 -8.06 17.32 -9.68
N ILE A 126 -6.82 16.89 -9.45
CA ILE A 126 -6.47 15.47 -9.56
C ILE A 126 -7.08 14.67 -8.41
N LEU A 127 -7.07 15.22 -7.19
CA LEU A 127 -7.76 14.61 -6.05
C LEU A 127 -9.26 14.47 -6.31
N LEU A 128 -9.88 15.51 -6.87
CA LEU A 128 -11.29 15.49 -7.27
C LEU A 128 -11.57 14.36 -8.27
N ARG A 129 -10.73 14.20 -9.31
CA ARG A 129 -10.88 13.10 -10.27
C ARG A 129 -10.78 11.73 -9.59
N ILE A 130 -9.82 11.55 -8.68
CA ILE A 130 -9.68 10.31 -7.91
C ILE A 130 -10.94 10.06 -7.07
N PHE A 131 -11.45 11.07 -6.36
CA PHE A 131 -12.63 10.94 -5.50
C PHE A 131 -13.90 10.66 -6.32
N ARG A 132 -14.04 11.25 -7.50
CA ARG A 132 -15.13 10.93 -8.44
C ARG A 132 -15.07 9.46 -8.88
N SER A 133 -13.89 8.91 -9.12
CA SER A 133 -13.73 7.49 -9.47
C SER A 133 -14.06 6.52 -8.33
N THR A 134 -14.25 7.00 -7.09
CA THR A 134 -14.72 6.17 -5.98
C THR A 134 -16.23 6.21 -5.78
N ILE A 135 -16.95 7.00 -6.59
CA ILE A 135 -18.41 7.06 -6.55
C ILE A 135 -18.94 5.86 -7.31
N ASP A 136 -19.61 4.98 -6.57
CA ASP A 136 -20.33 3.83 -7.12
C ASP A 136 -21.82 4.19 -7.20
N PHE A 137 -22.26 4.59 -8.38
CA PHE A 137 -23.63 5.03 -8.64
C PHE A 137 -24.06 4.68 -10.08
N PRO A 138 -25.31 4.22 -10.28
CA PRO A 138 -26.30 3.86 -9.24
C PRO A 138 -25.88 2.58 -8.49
N ILE A 139 -26.68 2.10 -7.52
CA ILE A 139 -26.38 0.84 -6.83
C ILE A 139 -26.19 -0.27 -7.88
N SER A 140 -25.04 -0.95 -7.81
CA SER A 140 -24.68 -2.02 -8.74
C SER A 140 -25.61 -3.21 -8.56
N ARG A 141 -25.93 -3.88 -9.67
CA ARG A 141 -26.86 -5.01 -9.71
C ARG A 141 -26.40 -6.06 -10.71
N THR A 142 -26.73 -7.30 -10.42
CA THR A 142 -26.52 -8.47 -11.28
C THR A 142 -27.77 -9.33 -11.27
N PHE A 143 -28.10 -9.94 -12.41
CA PHE A 143 -29.22 -10.89 -12.46
C PHE A 143 -28.69 -12.30 -12.18
N SER A 144 -29.31 -12.98 -11.22
CA SER A 144 -28.96 -14.34 -10.80
C SER A 144 -29.87 -15.33 -11.51
N GLU A 145 -29.37 -15.96 -12.58
CA GLU A 145 -30.14 -16.97 -13.35
C GLU A 145 -30.56 -18.16 -12.48
N GLU A 146 -29.79 -18.50 -11.45
CA GLU A 146 -30.08 -19.62 -10.55
C GLU A 146 -31.32 -19.35 -9.68
N ASN A 147 -31.51 -18.10 -9.26
CA ASN A 147 -32.58 -17.70 -8.34
C ASN A 147 -33.71 -16.93 -9.04
N ASP A 148 -33.58 -16.66 -10.35
CA ASP A 148 -34.49 -15.82 -11.15
C ASP A 148 -34.73 -14.44 -10.49
N GLN A 149 -33.68 -13.87 -9.91
CA GLN A 149 -33.76 -12.69 -9.05
C GLN A 149 -32.61 -11.70 -9.28
N TRP A 150 -32.89 -10.42 -9.03
CA TRP A 150 -31.87 -9.37 -9.02
C TRP A 150 -31.11 -9.38 -7.70
N GLU A 151 -29.79 -9.48 -7.79
CA GLU A 151 -28.87 -9.28 -6.68
C GLU A 151 -28.32 -7.86 -6.73
N PHE A 152 -28.44 -7.14 -5.62
CA PHE A 152 -27.96 -5.77 -5.49
C PHE A 152 -26.74 -5.74 -4.58
N HIS A 153 -25.74 -4.93 -4.96
CA HIS A 153 -24.48 -4.80 -4.24
C HIS A 153 -24.33 -3.38 -3.71
N PRO A 154 -25.08 -2.99 -2.65
CA PRO A 154 -24.99 -1.66 -2.09
C PRO A 154 -23.61 -1.43 -1.48
N SER A 155 -22.98 -0.31 -1.85
CA SER A 155 -21.70 0.12 -1.31
C SER A 155 -21.85 1.41 -0.51
N ASP A 156 -21.16 1.48 0.62
CA ASP A 156 -21.05 2.70 1.39
C ASP A 156 -20.25 3.75 0.60
N SER A 157 -20.67 5.03 0.69
CA SER A 157 -19.94 6.11 0.06
C SER A 157 -18.53 6.24 0.62
N MET A 158 -17.54 5.95 -0.23
CA MET A 158 -16.11 6.06 0.10
C MET A 158 -15.68 7.48 0.47
N LEU A 159 -16.50 8.49 0.16
CA LEU A 159 -16.24 9.90 0.47
C LEU A 159 -16.12 10.16 1.98
N TRP A 160 -16.85 9.39 2.81
CA TRP A 160 -16.73 9.46 4.26
C TRP A 160 -15.33 9.04 4.73
N SER A 161 -14.78 7.97 4.15
CA SER A 161 -13.43 7.50 4.44
C SER A 161 -12.37 8.46 3.88
N ILE A 162 -12.58 8.98 2.67
CA ILE A 162 -11.69 9.96 2.02
C ILE A 162 -11.53 11.23 2.86
N GLU A 163 -12.62 11.73 3.44
CA GLU A 163 -12.58 12.89 4.32
C GLU A 163 -11.65 12.68 5.53
N MET A 164 -11.57 11.44 6.05
CA MET A 164 -10.80 11.11 7.24
C MET A 164 -9.31 10.86 6.98
N VAL A 165 -8.87 10.78 5.71
CA VAL A 165 -7.47 10.46 5.37
C VAL A 165 -6.49 11.53 5.85
N CYS A 166 -6.75 12.80 5.50
CA CYS A 166 -5.96 13.93 5.97
C CYS A 166 -6.71 15.25 5.77
N ARG A 167 -6.25 16.33 6.43
CA ARG A 167 -6.85 17.67 6.32
C ARG A 167 -7.01 18.14 4.86
N ARG A 168 -6.03 17.88 3.99
CA ARG A 168 -6.11 18.29 2.57
C ARG A 168 -7.23 17.55 1.84
N TRP A 169 -7.39 16.26 2.08
CA TRP A 169 -8.44 15.45 1.43
C TRP A 169 -9.83 15.85 1.92
N SER A 170 -9.98 16.08 3.24
CA SER A 170 -11.20 16.66 3.83
C SER A 170 -11.56 18.01 3.19
N VAL A 171 -10.60 18.93 3.08
CA VAL A 171 -10.85 20.25 2.47
C VAL A 171 -11.28 20.09 1.01
N VAL A 172 -10.62 19.24 0.24
CA VAL A 172 -10.99 18.98 -1.16
C VAL A 172 -12.40 18.37 -1.23
N SER A 173 -12.69 17.28 -0.52
CA SER A 173 -13.99 16.61 -0.59
C SER A 173 -15.15 17.52 -0.19
N LEU A 174 -14.97 18.40 0.79
CA LEU A 174 -16.00 19.37 1.21
C LEU A 174 -16.11 20.60 0.29
N SER A 175 -15.06 20.90 -0.48
CA SER A 175 -15.05 22.04 -1.41
C SER A 175 -15.80 21.74 -2.72
N PHE A 176 -16.04 20.47 -3.05
CA PHE A 176 -16.70 20.03 -4.28
C PHE A 176 -18.05 19.35 -3.97
N PRO A 177 -19.17 20.10 -3.95
CA PRO A 177 -20.50 19.58 -3.60
C PRO A 177 -21.01 18.47 -4.53
N GLU A 178 -20.59 18.49 -5.80
CA GLU A 178 -20.86 17.45 -6.80
C GLU A 178 -20.51 16.04 -6.34
N LEU A 179 -19.46 15.87 -5.52
CA LEU A 179 -19.09 14.56 -5.00
C LEU A 179 -20.20 13.96 -4.13
N TRP A 180 -20.89 14.79 -3.36
CA TRP A 180 -21.95 14.40 -2.44
C TRP A 180 -23.32 14.33 -3.09
N SER A 181 -23.41 14.56 -4.41
CA SER A 181 -24.67 14.66 -5.14
C SER A 181 -25.20 13.33 -5.66
N PHE A 182 -24.37 12.28 -5.58
CA PHE A 182 -24.75 10.90 -5.89
C PHE A 182 -25.08 10.20 -4.58
N VAL A 183 -26.33 9.76 -4.42
CA VAL A 183 -26.85 9.26 -3.15
C VAL A 183 -27.47 7.89 -3.36
N ASN A 184 -26.94 6.89 -2.67
CA ASN A 184 -27.52 5.56 -2.58
C ASN A 184 -28.24 5.43 -1.23
N VAL A 185 -29.52 5.07 -1.26
CA VAL A 185 -30.35 4.83 -0.09
C VAL A 185 -30.75 3.36 -0.10
N VAL A 186 -30.49 2.68 1.02
CA VAL A 186 -30.84 1.26 1.19
C VAL A 186 -31.81 1.17 2.35
N ILE A 187 -33.03 0.75 2.04
CA ILE A 187 -34.11 0.58 3.02
C ILE A 187 -33.94 -0.78 3.67
N THR A 188 -33.59 -0.78 4.95
CA THR A 188 -33.53 -1.95 5.84
C THR A 188 -34.15 -1.58 7.18
N ASP A 189 -34.50 -2.59 7.97
CA ASP A 189 -34.98 -2.38 9.35
C ASP A 189 -33.92 -1.70 10.24
N SER A 190 -32.63 -1.91 9.95
CA SER A 190 -31.54 -1.24 10.68
C SER A 190 -31.31 0.22 10.24
N ASN A 191 -31.48 0.54 8.95
CA ASN A 191 -31.25 1.89 8.43
C ASN A 191 -32.41 2.85 8.70
N PHE A 192 -33.63 2.33 8.82
CA PHE A 192 -34.84 3.13 9.03
C PHE A 192 -35.66 2.70 10.25
N GLY A 193 -35.13 1.84 11.11
CA GLY A 193 -35.71 1.50 12.40
C GLY A 193 -35.63 2.64 13.41
N GLU A 194 -36.33 2.48 14.53
CA GLU A 194 -36.38 3.46 15.62
C GLU A 194 -35.17 3.40 16.56
N ASP A 195 -34.19 2.54 16.26
CA ASP A 195 -33.00 2.35 17.07
C ASP A 195 -31.92 3.43 16.78
N TYR A 196 -30.81 3.33 17.52
CA TYR A 196 -29.68 4.24 17.34
C TYR A 196 -29.07 4.16 15.93
N HIS A 197 -29.09 2.98 15.31
CA HIS A 197 -28.53 2.78 13.97
C HIS A 197 -29.36 3.52 12.91
N GLY A 198 -30.68 3.43 12.98
CA GLY A 198 -31.58 4.15 12.07
C GLY A 198 -31.45 5.66 12.21
N ILE A 199 -31.40 6.19 13.44
CA ILE A 199 -31.17 7.62 13.68
C ILE A 199 -29.82 8.07 13.11
N ALA A 200 -28.77 7.28 13.32
CA ALA A 200 -27.44 7.58 12.79
C ALA A 200 -27.42 7.57 11.25
N TYR A 201 -28.10 6.62 10.61
CA TYR A 201 -28.23 6.51 9.16
C TYR A 201 -28.94 7.72 8.55
N VAL A 202 -30.13 8.07 9.06
CA VAL A 202 -30.90 9.24 8.59
C VAL A 202 -30.12 10.53 8.77
N ARG A 203 -29.41 10.69 9.90
CA ARG A 203 -28.51 11.83 10.12
C ARG A 203 -27.39 11.88 9.08
N ARG A 204 -26.77 10.74 8.77
CA ARG A 204 -25.68 10.64 7.79
C ARG A 204 -26.16 11.01 6.39
N LEU A 205 -27.35 10.55 6.02
CA LEU A 205 -28.03 10.92 4.78
C LEU A 205 -28.28 12.43 4.72
N GLY A 206 -28.84 13.01 5.79
CA GLY A 206 -29.02 14.46 5.91
C GLY A 206 -27.71 15.25 5.77
N MET A 207 -26.61 14.76 6.36
CA MET A 207 -25.29 15.37 6.23
C MET A 207 -24.76 15.32 4.78
N GLN A 208 -24.93 14.22 4.08
CA GLN A 208 -24.54 14.11 2.66
C GLN A 208 -25.34 15.10 1.79
N LEU A 209 -26.66 15.18 2.01
CA LEU A 209 -27.54 16.12 1.30
C LEU A 209 -27.21 17.59 1.60
N ALA A 210 -26.78 17.91 2.82
CA ALA A 210 -26.30 19.25 3.16
C ALA A 210 -24.98 19.58 2.43
N ARG A 211 -24.08 18.60 2.28
CA ARG A 211 -22.78 18.77 1.62
C ARG A 211 -22.88 18.93 0.10
N SER A 212 -23.92 18.38 -0.52
CA SER A 212 -24.23 18.62 -1.94
C SER A 212 -24.76 20.04 -2.23
N LYS A 213 -25.05 20.84 -1.19
CA LYS A 213 -25.48 22.24 -1.30
C LYS A 213 -26.68 22.41 -2.22
N LEU A 214 -26.50 23.04 -3.38
CA LEU A 214 -27.55 23.30 -4.38
C LEU A 214 -27.34 22.49 -5.66
N HIS A 215 -26.39 21.54 -5.67
CA HIS A 215 -26.22 20.68 -6.84
C HIS A 215 -27.43 19.78 -7.04
N ARG A 216 -27.67 19.44 -8.31
CA ARG A 216 -28.66 18.44 -8.70
C ARG A 216 -28.26 17.08 -8.16
N LEU A 217 -29.25 16.27 -7.81
CA LEU A 217 -29.08 15.01 -7.10
C LEU A 217 -29.43 13.84 -7.99
N SER A 218 -28.52 12.89 -8.04
CA SER A 218 -28.77 11.56 -8.59
C SER A 218 -28.99 10.62 -7.42
N LEU A 219 -30.20 10.06 -7.32
CA LEU A 219 -30.65 9.26 -6.19
C LEU A 219 -30.95 7.83 -6.65
N SER A 220 -30.46 6.86 -5.90
CA SER A 220 -30.78 5.44 -6.06
C SER A 220 -31.40 4.95 -4.76
N ILE A 221 -32.61 4.40 -4.82
CA ILE A 221 -33.32 3.87 -3.67
C ILE A 221 -33.54 2.39 -3.89
N LEU A 222 -32.96 1.59 -3.00
CA LEU A 222 -33.10 0.15 -2.96
C LEU A 222 -33.90 -0.23 -1.71
N ASN A 223 -34.90 -1.10 -1.87
CA ASN A 223 -35.39 -1.87 -0.74
C ASN A 223 -34.68 -3.23 -0.69
N ASP A 224 -33.94 -3.48 0.39
CA ASP A 224 -33.30 -4.77 0.58
C ASP A 224 -34.31 -5.73 1.21
N TYR A 225 -35.03 -6.46 0.35
CA TYR A 225 -36.09 -7.38 0.75
C TYR A 225 -35.64 -8.44 1.78
N SER A 226 -34.35 -8.78 1.79
CA SER A 226 -33.79 -9.75 2.75
C SER A 226 -33.68 -9.20 4.18
N HIS A 227 -33.64 -7.88 4.32
CA HIS A 227 -33.37 -7.16 5.57
C HIS A 227 -34.37 -6.03 5.84
N SER A 228 -35.50 -6.00 5.13
CA SER A 228 -36.51 -4.96 5.22
C SER A 228 -37.90 -5.56 5.40
N SER A 229 -38.59 -5.13 6.46
CA SER A 229 -40.01 -5.43 6.70
C SER A 229 -40.95 -4.35 6.16
N PHE A 230 -40.40 -3.31 5.51
CA PHE A 230 -41.18 -2.18 5.04
C PHE A 230 -42.00 -2.54 3.79
N ASN A 231 -43.30 -2.23 3.80
CA ASN A 231 -44.18 -2.34 2.62
C ASN A 231 -44.46 -0.98 1.95
N SER A 232 -43.84 0.09 2.44
CA SER A 232 -43.95 1.47 1.95
C SER A 232 -42.66 2.22 2.24
N LEU A 233 -42.43 3.34 1.55
CA LEU A 233 -41.25 4.18 1.84
C LEU A 233 -41.27 4.64 3.31
N PRO A 234 -40.15 4.49 4.05
CA PRO A 234 -40.09 4.93 5.44
C PRO A 234 -40.42 6.43 5.59
N PRO A 235 -41.16 6.86 6.63
CA PRO A 235 -41.58 8.25 6.79
C PRO A 235 -40.41 9.26 6.77
N ALA A 236 -39.26 8.89 7.35
CA ALA A 236 -38.06 9.72 7.32
C ALA A 236 -37.52 9.90 5.89
N LEU A 237 -37.56 8.85 5.06
CA LEU A 237 -37.17 8.94 3.66
C LEU A 237 -38.15 9.80 2.87
N VAL A 238 -39.46 9.65 3.08
CA VAL A 238 -40.49 10.48 2.45
C VAL A 238 -40.26 11.96 2.77
N ALA A 239 -40.03 12.31 4.03
CA ALA A 239 -39.73 13.68 4.44
C ALA A 239 -38.47 14.24 3.74
N ILE A 240 -37.43 13.42 3.60
CA ILE A 240 -36.21 13.78 2.87
C ILE A 240 -36.52 14.02 1.39
N LEU A 241 -37.27 13.12 0.74
CA LEU A 241 -37.64 13.24 -0.66
C LEU A 241 -38.40 14.53 -0.94
N PHE A 242 -39.35 14.91 -0.09
CA PHE A 242 -40.01 16.21 -0.20
C PHE A 242 -39.04 17.38 -0.12
N ALA A 243 -38.10 17.35 0.83
CA ALA A 243 -37.13 18.41 1.04
C ALA A 243 -36.14 18.58 -0.13
N ILE A 244 -35.85 17.52 -0.87
CA ILE A 244 -34.88 17.54 -1.98
C ILE A 244 -35.51 17.44 -3.36
N SER A 245 -36.83 17.26 -3.45
CA SER A 245 -37.62 17.09 -4.69
C SER A 245 -37.19 17.98 -5.85
N GLY A 246 -37.05 19.29 -5.61
CA GLY A 246 -36.67 20.26 -6.63
C GLY A 246 -35.24 20.11 -7.17
N ARG A 247 -34.41 19.27 -6.56
CA ARG A 247 -33.01 19.05 -6.93
C ARG A 247 -32.77 17.68 -7.56
N VAL A 248 -33.68 16.72 -7.41
CA VAL A 248 -33.52 15.37 -7.99
C VAL A 248 -33.68 15.46 -9.50
N ASP A 249 -32.63 15.13 -10.24
CA ASP A 249 -32.64 15.08 -11.71
C ASP A 249 -32.59 13.64 -12.25
N CYS A 250 -31.97 12.74 -11.50
CA CYS A 250 -31.90 11.32 -11.80
C CYS A 250 -32.40 10.49 -10.61
N LEU A 251 -33.34 9.58 -10.85
CA LEU A 251 -33.93 8.72 -9.84
C LEU A 251 -33.94 7.26 -10.30
N HIS A 252 -33.31 6.39 -9.51
CA HIS A 252 -33.39 4.93 -9.67
C HIS A 252 -34.19 4.35 -8.50
N LEU A 253 -35.24 3.59 -8.81
CA LEU A 253 -36.09 2.92 -7.84
C LEU A 253 -36.02 1.42 -8.06
N TYR A 254 -35.44 0.73 -7.07
CA TYR A 254 -35.39 -0.72 -6.99
C TYR A 254 -36.30 -1.09 -5.83
N LEU A 255 -37.57 -1.36 -6.14
CA LEU A 255 -38.63 -1.54 -5.14
C LEU A 255 -39.50 -2.77 -5.48
N PRO A 256 -40.06 -3.47 -4.48
CA PRO A 256 -41.12 -4.45 -4.67
C PRO A 256 -42.39 -3.80 -5.25
N ALA A 257 -43.21 -4.57 -5.96
CA ALA A 257 -44.45 -4.11 -6.57
C ALA A 257 -45.38 -3.43 -5.54
N ILE A 258 -45.51 -4.03 -4.35
CA ILE A 258 -46.33 -3.48 -3.27
C ILE A 258 -45.93 -2.05 -2.89
N MET A 259 -44.63 -1.71 -2.91
CA MET A 259 -44.17 -0.37 -2.60
C MET A 259 -44.48 0.63 -3.70
N PHE A 260 -44.36 0.24 -4.97
CA PHE A 260 -44.79 1.08 -6.10
C PHE A 260 -46.25 1.46 -5.98
N SER A 261 -47.13 0.55 -5.54
CA SER A 261 -48.56 0.82 -5.33
C SER A 261 -48.84 1.91 -4.27
N LYS A 262 -47.91 2.16 -3.35
CA LYS A 262 -48.08 3.15 -2.27
C LYS A 262 -47.52 4.52 -2.62
N ILE A 263 -46.61 4.62 -3.59
CA ILE A 263 -45.97 5.89 -3.98
C ILE A 263 -46.99 6.96 -4.41
N PRO A 264 -48.03 6.67 -5.22
CA PRO A 264 -48.99 7.68 -5.66
C PRO A 264 -49.67 8.44 -4.51
N SER A 265 -49.91 7.76 -3.39
CA SER A 265 -50.52 8.39 -2.19
C SER A 265 -49.66 9.49 -1.55
N LEU A 266 -48.38 9.53 -1.90
CA LEU A 266 -47.44 10.51 -1.37
C LEU A 266 -47.46 11.83 -2.16
N HIS A 267 -48.00 11.86 -3.38
CA HIS A 267 -48.02 13.06 -4.24
C HIS A 267 -46.66 13.78 -4.33
N LEU A 268 -45.57 13.02 -4.49
CA LEU A 268 -44.22 13.56 -4.49
C LEU A 268 -43.98 14.42 -5.76
N PRO A 269 -43.72 15.73 -5.63
CA PRO A 269 -43.35 16.54 -6.77
C PRO A 269 -41.91 16.20 -7.15
N MET A 270 -41.62 16.07 -8.44
CA MET A 270 -40.26 15.84 -8.96
C MET A 270 -40.01 16.77 -10.16
N PRO A 271 -40.04 18.10 -9.96
CA PRO A 271 -40.09 19.06 -11.07
C PRO A 271 -38.80 19.12 -11.88
N SER A 272 -37.67 18.66 -11.33
CA SER A 272 -36.36 18.65 -11.99
C SER A 272 -35.98 17.30 -12.58
N LEU A 273 -36.81 16.28 -12.39
CA LEU A 273 -36.49 14.91 -12.77
C LEU A 273 -36.45 14.78 -14.30
N THR A 274 -35.30 14.38 -14.82
CA THR A 274 -35.06 14.15 -16.26
C THR A 274 -34.84 12.68 -16.57
N ASN A 275 -34.33 11.89 -15.61
CA ASN A 275 -33.97 10.49 -15.80
C ASN A 275 -34.65 9.64 -14.71
N LEU A 276 -35.43 8.64 -15.12
CA LEU A 276 -36.11 7.71 -14.22
C LEU A 276 -35.76 6.27 -14.59
N CYS A 277 -35.35 5.47 -13.61
CA CYS A 277 -35.13 4.04 -13.73
C CYS A 277 -36.03 3.30 -12.73
N LEU A 278 -36.83 2.35 -13.21
CA LEU A 278 -37.76 1.55 -12.41
C LEU A 278 -37.43 0.07 -12.55
N ILE A 279 -37.26 -0.64 -11.42
CA ILE A 279 -37.07 -2.08 -11.38
C ILE A 279 -37.99 -2.68 -10.32
N ALA A 280 -38.83 -3.64 -10.73
CA ALA A 280 -39.65 -4.45 -9.82
C ALA A 280 -38.83 -5.67 -9.35
N MET A 281 -38.58 -5.77 -8.04
CA MET A 281 -37.61 -6.75 -7.51
C MET A 281 -38.21 -8.10 -7.15
N ASP A 282 -39.52 -8.17 -6.90
CA ASP A 282 -40.23 -9.38 -6.48
C ASP A 282 -40.78 -10.18 -7.66
N GLY A 283 -40.82 -9.59 -8.87
CA GLY A 283 -41.40 -10.22 -10.07
C GLY A 283 -42.90 -10.49 -9.94
N GLU A 284 -43.55 -9.87 -8.96
CA GLU A 284 -44.99 -9.81 -8.92
C GLU A 284 -45.46 -8.97 -10.11
N ALA A 285 -46.50 -9.45 -10.79
CA ALA A 285 -47.06 -8.76 -11.94
C ALA A 285 -47.58 -7.38 -11.50
N THR A 286 -47.01 -6.33 -12.08
CA THR A 286 -47.52 -4.95 -11.96
C THR A 286 -48.76 -4.70 -12.83
N ASP A 287 -49.31 -5.76 -13.44
CA ASP A 287 -50.32 -5.70 -14.50
C ASP A 287 -51.69 -5.24 -13.99
N ASP A 288 -51.95 -5.43 -12.69
CA ASP A 288 -53.16 -4.95 -12.02
C ASP A 288 -53.08 -3.45 -11.67
N TYR A 289 -51.92 -2.81 -11.87
CA TYR A 289 -51.80 -1.36 -11.70
C TYR A 289 -52.36 -0.64 -12.93
N HIS A 290 -53.19 0.37 -12.68
CA HIS A 290 -53.79 1.18 -13.73
C HIS A 290 -53.51 2.66 -13.46
N ASP A 291 -52.82 3.29 -14.41
CA ASP A 291 -52.55 4.74 -14.44
C ASP A 291 -51.99 5.30 -13.12
N MET A 292 -51.05 4.59 -12.48
CA MET A 292 -50.44 5.08 -11.25
C MET A 292 -49.57 6.31 -11.52
N ASP A 293 -49.98 7.46 -11.00
CA ASP A 293 -49.17 8.67 -10.98
C ASP A 293 -48.11 8.56 -9.88
N LEU A 294 -46.94 8.01 -10.21
CA LEU A 294 -45.84 7.88 -9.26
C LEU A 294 -45.31 9.24 -8.83
N PHE A 295 -45.08 10.14 -9.80
CA PHE A 295 -44.45 11.44 -9.58
C PHE A 295 -44.96 12.47 -10.57
N HIS A 296 -45.20 13.68 -10.08
CA HIS A 296 -45.34 14.83 -10.96
C HIS A 296 -43.96 15.25 -11.50
N CYS A 297 -43.61 14.77 -12.70
CA CYS A 297 -42.27 14.90 -13.31
C CYS A 297 -42.31 15.56 -14.71
N PRO A 298 -42.67 16.86 -14.82
CA PRO A 298 -42.90 17.55 -16.09
C PRO A 298 -41.65 17.71 -16.97
N LEU A 299 -40.46 17.36 -16.50
CA LEU A 299 -39.21 17.44 -17.28
C LEU A 299 -38.62 16.08 -17.64
N LEU A 300 -39.33 14.97 -17.38
CA LEU A 300 -38.84 13.63 -17.67
C LEU A 300 -38.51 13.47 -19.17
N ARG A 301 -37.30 12.99 -19.47
CA ARG A 301 -36.76 12.75 -20.83
C ARG A 301 -36.33 11.32 -21.05
N GLU A 302 -35.78 10.69 -20.04
CA GLU A 302 -35.22 9.34 -20.12
C GLU A 302 -35.93 8.42 -19.15
N LEU A 303 -36.43 7.30 -19.66
CA LEU A 303 -37.11 6.27 -18.89
C LEU A 303 -36.44 4.91 -19.17
N HIS A 304 -35.95 4.29 -18.11
CA HIS A 304 -35.45 2.91 -18.12
C HIS A 304 -36.32 2.05 -17.22
N VAL A 305 -36.81 0.94 -17.75
CA VAL A 305 -37.66 0.04 -16.99
C VAL A 305 -37.18 -1.39 -17.16
N VAL A 306 -37.16 -2.13 -16.05
CA VAL A 306 -36.74 -3.52 -16.01
C VAL A 306 -37.78 -4.36 -15.29
N ASP A 307 -38.20 -5.46 -15.92
CA ASP A 307 -39.16 -6.43 -15.37
C ASP A 307 -40.53 -5.82 -14.97
N ILE A 308 -41.03 -4.89 -15.77
CA ILE A 308 -42.40 -4.35 -15.66
C ILE A 308 -43.09 -4.55 -17.01
N PHE A 309 -44.12 -5.38 -17.10
CA PHE A 309 -44.69 -5.79 -18.40
C PHE A 309 -45.47 -4.67 -19.10
N ASN A 310 -46.38 -3.96 -18.42
CA ASN A 310 -47.23 -2.95 -19.03
C ASN A 310 -46.95 -1.52 -18.51
N VAL A 311 -45.74 -1.00 -18.73
CA VAL A 311 -45.34 0.33 -18.22
C VAL A 311 -46.31 1.45 -18.57
N SER A 312 -46.82 1.49 -19.82
CA SER A 312 -47.72 2.55 -20.29
C SER A 312 -49.12 2.48 -19.71
N GLY A 313 -49.61 1.30 -19.35
CA GLY A 313 -50.91 1.14 -18.67
C GLY A 313 -50.78 1.18 -17.14
N SER A 314 -49.63 0.78 -16.60
CA SER A 314 -49.39 0.76 -15.16
C SER A 314 -49.06 2.14 -14.58
N PHE A 315 -48.41 3.01 -15.35
CA PHE A 315 -47.94 4.31 -14.86
C PHE A 315 -48.38 5.50 -15.71
N ALA A 316 -48.95 6.50 -15.04
CA ALA A 316 -49.30 7.79 -15.63
C ALA A 316 -48.04 8.66 -15.75
N LEU A 317 -47.23 8.42 -16.79
CA LEU A 317 -46.01 9.16 -17.10
C LEU A 317 -46.24 10.17 -18.24
N PRO A 318 -45.43 11.24 -18.33
CA PRO A 318 -45.55 12.21 -19.42
C PRO A 318 -44.92 11.67 -20.72
N TRP A 319 -45.54 10.63 -21.30
CA TRP A 319 -45.02 9.88 -22.45
C TRP A 319 -44.63 10.74 -23.65
N ALA A 320 -45.37 11.83 -23.91
CA ALA A 320 -45.15 12.70 -25.07
C ALA A 320 -43.79 13.44 -25.08
N GLN A 321 -43.12 13.56 -23.94
CA GLN A 321 -41.86 14.30 -23.80
C GLN A 321 -40.63 13.42 -23.56
N ILE A 322 -40.84 12.11 -23.39
CA ILE A 322 -39.78 11.12 -23.23
C ILE A 322 -39.08 10.95 -24.58
N THR A 323 -37.77 11.17 -24.61
CA THR A 323 -36.93 11.07 -25.82
C THR A 323 -36.17 9.75 -25.88
N THR A 324 -35.96 9.11 -24.74
CA THR A 324 -35.24 7.84 -24.63
C THR A 324 -36.03 6.90 -23.73
N PHE A 325 -36.46 5.79 -24.30
CA PHE A 325 -37.15 4.73 -23.57
C PHE A 325 -36.41 3.42 -23.77
N THR A 326 -36.14 2.73 -22.66
CA THR A 326 -35.47 1.43 -22.64
C THR A 326 -36.26 0.50 -21.73
N HIS A 327 -36.50 -0.72 -22.22
CA HIS A 327 -37.33 -1.70 -21.56
C HIS A 327 -36.65 -3.06 -21.68
N ASP A 328 -36.18 -3.55 -20.54
CA ASP A 328 -35.46 -4.81 -20.44
C ASP A 328 -36.27 -5.81 -19.62
N HIS A 329 -36.16 -7.07 -20.00
CA HIS A 329 -36.70 -8.20 -19.25
C HIS A 329 -35.55 -9.16 -18.96
N ALA A 330 -35.30 -9.41 -17.69
CA ALA A 330 -34.41 -10.47 -17.26
C ALA A 330 -35.19 -11.73 -16.88
N ARG A 331 -36.44 -11.58 -16.42
CA ARG A 331 -37.36 -12.69 -16.17
C ARG A 331 -38.19 -12.99 -17.43
N LEU A 332 -38.28 -14.27 -17.79
CA LEU A 332 -38.99 -14.75 -18.98
C LEU A 332 -40.46 -15.08 -18.71
#